data_AF-A0A2I2UA14-F1
#
_entry.id   AF-A0A2I2UA14-F1
#
_cell.length_a   1.000
_cell.length_b   1.000
_cell.length_c   1.000
_cell.angle_alpha   90.00
_cell.angle_beta   90.00
_cell.angle_gamma   90.00
#
_symmetry.space_group_name_H-M   'P 1'
#
loop_
_entity.id
_entity.type
_entity.pdbx_description
1 polymer ?
#
loop_
_entity_poly.entity_id
_entity_poly.type
_entity_poly.pdbx_seq_one_letter_code
_entity_poly.pdbx_strand_id
1 'polypeptide(L)'
;MADVPNGEQGCASPLELFNRIAAQGELVRSLKAGKAPQDEIDSAVQMLLSLKMSYKAAMGEDYKADCPPGNPAPGNNSGLGATEAEEDFVDPWTVQTSSAKGIDYDKLIVRFGSSKIDKELVNRIERAIGQKPHRFLRRGIFFSHRDMNQILDAYENKKPFYLYTGRGPSSEAMHVGHLIPFIFTKWLQDVFNVPLVIQMTDDEKYLWKDLTLDQAYGYAVENAKDIIACGFDINKTFIFSDLDYMGASPGFYKNVVKIQKHVTFNQVKGIFGFTDSDSIGKISFPAIQAAPSFSNSFPQIFGDKTDVQCLIPCAIDQDPYFRMTRDVAPRIGYPKPALLHSTFFPALQGAQTKMSASDPNSSIFLTDTAKQIKTKVNKHAFSGGRDTVEEHREFGGNCDVDVSFMYLTFFLEDDDRLEQIRKDYTSGAMLTGELKKILIEVLQPLIAEHQARRKEVTDEIVKEFMTPRKLSYDFQ
;
A
#
# COMPACT_ATOMS: atom_id res chain seq x y z
N MET A 1 31.71 45.49 14.46
CA MET A 1 30.49 45.01 15.13
C MET A 1 29.47 44.65 14.07
N ALA A 2 28.80 43.52 14.28
CA ALA A 2 27.70 42.91 13.54
C ALA A 2 28.02 42.32 12.16
N ASP A 3 27.53 41.14 11.78
CA ASP A 3 27.09 39.93 12.49
C ASP A 3 26.95 38.85 11.40
N VAL A 4 27.38 37.62 11.70
CA VAL A 4 27.32 36.46 10.81
C VAL A 4 26.15 35.57 11.28
N PRO A 5 25.28 35.03 10.41
CA PRO A 5 24.26 34.08 10.85
C PRO A 5 24.89 32.71 11.10
N ASN A 6 24.83 32.26 12.36
CA ASN A 6 25.19 30.91 12.80
C ASN A 6 24.22 29.89 12.19
N GLY A 7 24.79 28.87 11.52
CA GLY A 7 24.06 27.67 11.14
C GLY A 7 23.91 26.74 12.35
N GLU A 8 22.68 26.38 12.68
CA GLU A 8 22.39 25.29 13.62
C GLU A 8 22.64 23.95 12.91
N GLN A 9 23.82 23.35 13.15
CA GLN A 9 24.03 21.91 12.98
C GLN A 9 23.38 21.21 14.17
N GLY A 10 22.24 20.55 13.95
CA GLY A 10 21.57 19.75 14.97
C GLY A 10 22.50 18.64 15.48
N CYS A 11 22.84 18.68 16.76
CA CYS A 11 23.63 17.66 17.43
C CYS A 11 22.76 16.42 17.67
N ALA A 12 23.00 15.33 16.94
CA ALA A 12 22.28 14.07 17.11
C ALA A 12 22.42 13.55 18.55
N SER A 13 21.33 13.07 19.15
CA SER A 13 21.37 12.60 20.54
C SER A 13 22.27 11.36 20.69
N PRO A 14 22.90 11.13 21.85
CA PRO A 14 23.68 9.92 22.11
C PRO A 14 22.97 8.61 21.77
N LEU A 15 21.66 8.55 22.01
CA LEU A 15 20.83 7.38 21.73
C LEU A 15 20.57 7.20 20.23
N GLU A 16 20.37 8.30 19.48
CA GLU A 16 20.29 8.25 18.01
C GLU A 16 21.60 7.76 17.39
N LEU A 17 22.75 8.27 17.86
CA LEU A 17 24.06 7.80 17.39
C LEU A 17 24.27 6.32 17.73
N PHE A 18 23.85 5.87 18.92
CA PHE A 18 23.88 4.46 19.33
C PHE A 18 23.07 3.57 18.37
N ASN A 19 21.82 3.94 18.10
CA ASN A 19 20.92 3.19 17.21
C ASN A 19 21.41 3.17 15.76
N ARG A 20 21.96 4.30 15.28
CA ARG A 20 22.55 4.39 13.93
C ARG A 20 23.79 3.50 13.79
N ILE A 21 24.63 3.39 14.81
CA ILE A 21 25.76 2.45 14.80
C ILE A 21 25.28 1.00 14.80
N ALA A 22 24.23 0.68 15.57
CA ALA A 22 23.65 -0.67 15.59
C ALA A 22 23.08 -1.07 14.23
N ALA A 23 22.28 -0.19 13.60
CA ALA A 23 21.69 -0.42 12.28
C ALA A 23 22.76 -0.54 11.18
N GLN A 24 23.76 0.34 11.17
CA GLN A 24 24.86 0.29 10.21
C GLN A 24 25.72 -0.97 10.40
N GLY A 25 25.88 -1.43 11.65
CA GLY A 25 26.57 -2.69 11.96
C GLY A 25 25.85 -3.91 11.41
N GLU A 26 24.52 -3.93 11.47
CA GLU A 26 23.70 -5.00 10.89
C GLU A 26 23.75 -5.01 9.35
N LEU A 27 23.74 -3.82 8.74
CA LEU A 27 23.92 -3.69 7.29
C LEU A 27 25.27 -4.25 6.82
N VAL A 28 26.36 -3.96 7.54
CA VAL A 28 27.68 -4.54 7.21
C VAL A 28 27.67 -6.06 7.36
N ARG A 29 26.98 -6.61 8.37
CA ARG A 29 26.83 -8.07 8.55
C ARG A 29 26.04 -8.71 7.42
N SER A 30 24.93 -8.11 7.01
CA SER A 30 24.08 -8.62 5.93
C SER A 30 24.78 -8.58 4.57
N LEU A 31 25.49 -7.49 4.26
CA LEU A 31 26.28 -7.37 3.02
C LEU A 31 27.39 -8.42 2.93
N LYS A 32 28.10 -8.68 4.05
CA LYS A 32 29.12 -9.73 4.11
C LYS A 32 28.54 -11.14 3.99
N ALA A 33 27.41 -11.40 4.64
CA ALA A 33 26.73 -12.70 4.56
C ALA A 33 26.15 -12.96 3.15
N GLY A 34 25.69 -11.91 2.48
CA GLY A 34 25.16 -11.94 1.11
C GLY A 34 26.21 -11.95 0.01
N LYS A 35 27.52 -11.92 0.34
CA LYS A 35 28.63 -11.82 -0.63
C LYS A 35 28.46 -10.64 -1.59
N ALA A 36 28.02 -9.49 -1.06
CA ALA A 36 27.92 -8.25 -1.83
C ALA A 36 29.29 -7.83 -2.42
N PRO A 37 29.30 -6.98 -3.47
CA PRO A 37 30.53 -6.42 -4.02
C PRO A 37 31.42 -5.76 -2.94
N GLN A 38 32.73 -5.90 -3.09
CA GLN A 38 33.71 -5.48 -2.06
C GLN A 38 33.67 -3.97 -1.81
N ASP A 39 33.41 -3.18 -2.84
CA ASP A 39 33.24 -1.73 -2.81
C ASP A 39 32.01 -1.28 -2.00
N GLU A 40 30.90 -2.02 -2.06
CA GLU A 40 29.73 -1.76 -1.22
C GLU A 40 30.00 -2.09 0.25
N ILE A 41 30.70 -3.19 0.52
CA ILE A 41 31.13 -3.57 1.87
C ILE A 41 32.06 -2.52 2.45
N ASP A 42 33.03 -2.03 1.67
CA ASP A 42 34.02 -1.05 2.10
C ASP A 42 33.38 0.31 2.39
N SER A 43 32.45 0.76 1.54
CA SER A 43 31.68 2.00 1.76
C SER A 43 30.84 1.93 3.05
N ALA A 44 30.13 0.80 3.26
CA ALA A 44 29.33 0.60 4.47
C ALA A 44 30.19 0.53 5.75
N VAL A 45 31.39 -0.05 5.66
CA VAL A 45 32.37 -0.09 6.76
C VAL A 45 32.94 1.30 7.06
N GLN A 46 33.25 2.12 6.06
CA GLN A 46 33.71 3.50 6.27
C GLN A 46 32.66 4.33 7.00
N MET A 47 31.39 4.20 6.62
CA MET A 47 30.29 4.88 7.31
C MET A 47 30.12 4.40 8.76
N LEU A 48 30.26 3.09 9.01
CA LEU A 48 30.24 2.53 10.37
C LEU A 48 31.37 3.10 11.25
N LEU A 49 32.58 3.23 10.71
CA LEU A 49 33.72 3.80 11.41
C LEU A 49 33.51 5.29 11.72
N SER A 50 32.99 6.06 10.76
CA SER A 50 32.64 7.47 10.95
C SER A 50 31.62 7.66 12.07
N LEU A 51 30.55 6.85 12.08
CA LEU A 51 29.53 6.91 13.13
C LEU A 51 30.10 6.57 14.51
N LYS A 52 30.96 5.56 14.61
CA LYS A 52 31.65 5.21 15.88
C LYS A 52 32.58 6.32 16.36
N MET A 53 33.26 7.03 15.45
CA MET A 53 34.07 8.20 15.80
C MET A 53 33.21 9.35 16.33
N SER A 54 32.08 9.64 15.68
CA SER A 54 31.13 10.65 16.15
C SER A 54 30.53 10.30 17.52
N TYR A 55 30.21 9.03 17.76
CA TYR A 55 29.75 8.56 19.07
C TYR A 55 30.82 8.69 20.15
N LYS A 56 32.06 8.30 19.86
CA LYS A 56 33.19 8.47 20.79
C LYS A 56 33.44 9.94 21.13
N ALA A 57 33.35 10.82 20.13
CA ALA A 57 33.49 12.27 20.34
C ALA A 57 32.36 12.84 21.21
N ALA A 58 31.14 12.33 21.08
CA ALA A 58 29.99 12.79 21.85
C ALA A 58 29.91 12.19 23.27
N MET A 59 30.31 10.93 23.46
CA MET A 59 30.15 10.19 24.71
C MET A 59 31.42 10.04 25.54
N GLY A 60 32.59 10.33 24.96
CA GLY A 60 33.89 10.09 25.60
C GLY A 60 34.28 8.61 25.71
N GLU A 61 33.40 7.69 25.33
CA GLU A 61 33.60 6.24 25.37
C GLU A 61 33.38 5.59 24.00
N ASP A 62 34.07 4.47 23.76
CA ASP A 62 33.85 3.65 22.57
C ASP A 62 32.49 2.95 22.61
N TYR A 63 31.86 2.80 21.43
CA TYR A 63 30.60 2.08 21.28
C TYR A 63 30.70 0.63 21.78
N LYS A 64 29.76 0.24 22.66
CA LYS A 64 29.56 -1.14 23.14
C LYS A 64 28.12 -1.54 22.85
N ALA A 65 27.92 -2.59 22.05
CA ALA A 65 26.60 -2.99 21.55
C ALA A 65 25.57 -3.31 22.66
N ASP A 66 26.04 -3.73 23.83
CA ASP A 66 25.18 -4.19 24.93
C ASP A 66 24.94 -3.13 26.03
N CYS A 67 25.38 -1.88 25.81
CA CYS A 67 25.30 -0.81 26.82
C CYS A 67 24.81 0.52 26.21
N PRO A 68 23.48 0.71 26.05
CA PRO A 68 22.92 1.96 25.57
C PRO A 68 23.10 3.10 26.59
N PRO A 69 23.30 4.37 26.15
CA PRO A 69 23.40 5.52 27.05
C PRO A 69 22.15 5.68 27.93
N GLY A 70 22.31 5.70 29.26
CA GLY A 70 21.22 5.82 30.22
C GLY A 70 20.69 7.26 30.36
N ASN A 71 19.36 7.40 30.42
CA ASN A 71 18.63 8.62 30.81
C ASN A 71 19.08 9.12 32.20
N PRO A 72 19.35 10.42 32.42
CA PRO A 72 19.40 10.97 33.76
C PRO A 72 17.99 11.03 34.38
N ALA A 73 17.87 10.60 35.63
CA ALA A 73 16.65 10.65 36.44
C ALA A 73 16.25 12.12 36.82
N PRO A 74 15.00 12.36 37.25
CA PRO A 74 14.33 13.66 37.13
C PRO A 74 14.68 14.62 38.26
N GLY A 75 15.19 15.79 37.91
CA GLY A 75 15.23 16.97 38.78
C GLY A 75 14.03 17.87 38.48
N ASN A 76 13.20 18.09 39.49
CA ASN A 76 12.04 18.99 39.47
C ASN A 76 12.32 20.35 38.80
N ASN A 77 11.63 20.64 37.70
CA ASN A 77 11.00 21.94 37.55
C ASN A 77 9.83 21.88 36.56
N SER A 78 8.68 22.28 37.07
CA SER A 78 7.41 22.45 36.36
C SER A 78 7.54 23.35 35.13
N GLY A 79 7.17 22.82 33.97
CA GLY A 79 6.99 23.57 32.73
C GLY A 79 6.41 22.66 31.64
N LEU A 80 5.19 22.96 31.21
CA LEU A 80 4.43 22.23 30.20
C LEU A 80 5.18 22.10 28.87
N GLY A 81 5.22 20.88 28.34
CA GLY A 81 5.63 20.57 26.98
C GLY A 81 5.44 19.07 26.76
N ALA A 82 4.27 18.67 26.23
CA ALA A 82 4.06 17.31 25.76
C ALA A 82 5.10 17.04 24.66
N THR A 83 5.97 16.06 24.85
CA THR A 83 6.79 15.51 23.78
C THR A 83 5.85 15.02 22.70
N GLU A 84 5.89 15.65 21.52
CA GLU A 84 5.14 15.22 20.34
C GLU A 84 5.48 13.75 20.06
N ALA A 85 4.48 12.89 20.10
CA ALA A 85 4.61 11.54 19.60
C ALA A 85 4.99 11.63 18.11
N GLU A 86 6.05 10.93 17.68
CA GLU A 86 6.44 10.87 16.27
C GLU A 86 5.22 10.55 15.39
N GLU A 87 4.92 11.44 14.44
CA GLU A 87 3.75 11.32 13.57
C GLU A 87 3.91 10.19 12.53
N ASP A 88 2.81 9.49 12.22
CA ASP A 88 2.77 8.42 11.21
C ASP A 88 3.22 8.94 9.83
N PHE A 89 4.19 8.30 9.18
CA PHE A 89 4.61 8.65 7.82
C PHE A 89 3.90 7.76 6.78
N VAL A 90 3.18 8.38 5.84
CA VAL A 90 2.46 7.67 4.77
C VAL A 90 2.63 8.41 3.46
N ASP A 91 3.32 7.78 2.51
CA ASP A 91 3.41 8.19 1.11
C ASP A 91 3.33 6.95 0.18
N PRO A 92 3.33 7.12 -1.16
CA PRO A 92 3.24 5.98 -2.08
C PRO A 92 4.33 4.91 -1.93
N TRP A 93 5.49 5.26 -1.39
CA TRP A 93 6.65 4.37 -1.27
C TRP A 93 6.82 3.79 0.14
N THR A 94 6.46 4.54 1.19
CA THR A 94 6.79 4.25 2.58
C THR A 94 5.59 4.43 3.50
N VAL A 95 5.37 3.45 4.37
CA VAL A 95 4.42 3.51 5.48
C VAL A 95 5.18 3.13 6.73
N GLN A 96 5.27 4.06 7.68
CA GLN A 96 5.98 3.87 8.94
C GLN A 96 5.19 4.48 10.10
N THR A 97 5.16 3.78 11.22
CA THR A 97 4.65 4.28 12.50
C THR A 97 5.42 3.65 13.65
N SER A 98 5.58 4.40 14.73
CA SER A 98 6.13 3.91 16.00
C SER A 98 5.10 3.08 16.78
N SER A 99 3.82 3.13 16.42
CA SER A 99 2.73 2.43 17.09
C SER A 99 2.66 0.96 16.71
N ALA A 100 2.68 0.07 17.70
CA ALA A 100 2.42 -1.36 17.50
C ALA A 100 0.98 -1.68 17.05
N LYS A 101 0.04 -0.75 17.25
CA LYS A 101 -1.34 -0.87 16.75
C LYS A 101 -1.45 -0.52 15.26
N GLY A 102 -0.36 -0.06 14.65
CA GLY A 102 -0.34 0.46 13.30
C GLY A 102 -0.82 1.92 13.21
N ILE A 103 -1.11 2.34 11.99
CA ILE A 103 -1.44 3.72 11.60
C ILE A 103 -2.75 4.19 12.24
N ASP A 104 -2.77 5.43 12.73
CA ASP A 104 -3.99 6.13 13.12
C ASP A 104 -4.73 6.63 11.87
N TYR A 105 -5.63 5.78 11.37
CA TYR A 105 -6.38 6.04 10.15
C TYR A 105 -7.35 7.23 10.26
N ASP A 106 -7.85 7.56 11.47
CA ASP A 106 -8.74 8.71 11.66
C ASP A 106 -7.95 10.02 11.59
N LYS A 107 -6.75 10.09 12.17
CA LYS A 107 -5.82 11.21 11.95
C LYS A 107 -5.39 11.33 10.49
N LEU A 108 -5.16 10.20 9.82
CA LEU A 108 -4.78 10.19 8.42
C LEU A 108 -5.89 10.76 7.51
N ILE A 109 -7.17 10.51 7.83
CA ILE A 109 -8.31 11.15 7.14
C ILE A 109 -8.20 12.68 7.22
N VAL A 110 -7.95 13.22 8.41
CA VAL A 110 -7.84 14.66 8.65
C VAL A 110 -6.64 15.24 7.87
N ARG A 111 -5.48 14.59 7.97
CA ARG A 111 -4.25 15.04 7.28
C ARG A 111 -4.41 15.07 5.77
N PHE A 112 -5.01 14.04 5.19
CA PHE A 112 -5.21 13.96 3.74
C PHE A 112 -6.44 14.76 3.29
N GLY A 113 -7.31 15.16 4.22
CA GLY A 113 -8.56 15.88 3.92
C GLY A 113 -9.54 15.02 3.15
N SER A 114 -9.62 13.72 3.46
CA SER A 114 -10.59 12.78 2.90
C SER A 114 -11.84 12.68 3.79
N SER A 115 -12.82 11.85 3.43
CA SER A 115 -14.05 11.65 4.21
C SER A 115 -14.10 10.23 4.79
N LYS A 116 -14.55 10.09 6.04
CA LYS A 116 -14.78 8.77 6.65
C LYS A 116 -15.97 8.08 5.97
N ILE A 117 -15.85 6.78 5.71
CA ILE A 117 -16.99 5.94 5.36
C ILE A 117 -17.76 5.62 6.64
N ASP A 118 -18.93 6.23 6.79
CA ASP A 118 -19.83 5.99 7.92
C ASP A 118 -20.88 4.92 7.60
N LYS A 119 -21.70 4.60 8.60
CA LYS A 119 -22.78 3.62 8.46
C LYS A 119 -23.86 4.08 7.47
N GLU A 120 -24.09 5.37 7.32
CA GLU A 120 -25.09 5.91 6.40
C GLU A 120 -24.69 5.64 4.94
N LEU A 121 -23.42 5.90 4.61
CA LEU A 121 -22.87 5.62 3.29
C LEU A 121 -22.87 4.11 3.00
N VAL A 122 -22.48 3.26 3.96
CA VAL A 122 -22.53 1.79 3.80
C VAL A 122 -23.97 1.32 3.53
N ASN A 123 -24.95 1.84 4.27
CA ASN A 123 -26.35 1.51 4.06
C ASN A 123 -26.86 2.02 2.69
N ARG A 124 -26.35 3.17 2.21
CA ARG A 124 -26.69 3.70 0.88
C ARG A 124 -26.13 2.80 -0.22
N ILE A 125 -24.88 2.34 -0.09
CA ILE A 125 -24.28 1.37 -1.01
C ILE A 125 -25.12 0.08 -1.05
N GLU A 126 -25.50 -0.46 0.11
CA GLU A 126 -26.37 -1.65 0.21
C GLU A 126 -27.70 -1.47 -0.56
N ARG A 127 -28.39 -0.33 -0.36
CA ARG A 127 -29.63 -0.02 -1.06
C ARG A 127 -29.44 0.11 -2.57
N ALA A 128 -28.35 0.73 -3.00
CA ALA A 128 -28.06 0.94 -4.42
C ALA A 128 -27.79 -0.40 -5.13
N ILE A 129 -27.01 -1.30 -4.52
CA ILE A 129 -26.60 -2.57 -5.14
C ILE A 129 -27.58 -3.73 -4.86
N GLY A 130 -28.48 -3.58 -3.87
CA GLY A 130 -29.43 -4.62 -3.47
C GLY A 130 -28.79 -5.88 -2.88
N GLN A 131 -27.57 -5.77 -2.35
CA GLN A 131 -26.77 -6.88 -1.81
C GLN A 131 -26.04 -6.46 -0.54
N LYS A 132 -25.72 -7.44 0.32
CA LYS A 132 -24.94 -7.22 1.55
C LYS A 132 -23.60 -6.54 1.20
N PRO A 133 -23.25 -5.40 1.84
CA PRO A 133 -21.98 -4.72 1.60
C PRO A 133 -20.78 -5.63 1.82
N HIS A 134 -19.72 -5.49 1.03
CA HIS A 134 -18.50 -6.28 1.21
C HIS A 134 -17.97 -6.19 2.64
N ARG A 135 -17.36 -7.27 3.14
CA ARG A 135 -16.79 -7.31 4.51
C ARG A 135 -15.79 -6.18 4.77
N PHE A 136 -15.08 -5.74 3.73
CA PHE A 136 -14.14 -4.63 3.85
C PHE A 136 -14.81 -3.28 4.17
N LEU A 137 -16.05 -3.06 3.73
CA LEU A 137 -16.83 -1.90 4.16
C LEU A 137 -17.35 -2.11 5.58
N ARG A 138 -17.93 -3.28 5.87
CA ARG A 138 -18.51 -3.59 7.18
C ARG A 138 -17.50 -3.53 8.33
N ARG A 139 -16.24 -3.88 8.05
CA ARG A 139 -15.15 -3.96 9.03
C ARG A 139 -14.21 -2.73 9.00
N GLY A 140 -14.53 -1.71 8.19
CA GLY A 140 -13.70 -0.51 8.10
C GLY A 140 -12.29 -0.76 7.55
N ILE A 141 -12.13 -1.76 6.66
CA ILE A 141 -10.90 -1.96 5.89
C ILE A 141 -10.86 -0.95 4.75
N PHE A 142 -11.95 -0.81 4.00
CA PHE A 142 -12.19 0.39 3.20
C PHE A 142 -12.91 1.38 4.10
N PHE A 143 -12.20 2.43 4.50
CA PHE A 143 -12.60 3.28 5.64
C PHE A 143 -12.72 4.76 5.28
N SER A 144 -12.14 5.18 4.17
CA SER A 144 -12.12 6.56 3.71
C SER A 144 -12.55 6.65 2.24
N HIS A 145 -13.12 7.78 1.84
CA HIS A 145 -13.54 8.03 0.47
C HIS A 145 -13.39 9.49 0.06
N ARG A 146 -13.54 9.75 -1.25
CA ARG A 146 -13.79 11.08 -1.81
C ARG A 146 -14.91 10.95 -2.85
N ASP A 147 -15.94 11.78 -2.74
CA ASP A 147 -17.04 11.87 -3.72
C ASP A 147 -17.77 10.55 -4.04
N MET A 148 -17.73 9.54 -3.15
CA MET A 148 -18.51 8.31 -3.32
C MET A 148 -20.02 8.56 -3.42
N ASN A 149 -20.53 9.60 -2.74
CA ASN A 149 -21.92 10.03 -2.92
C ASN A 149 -22.24 10.45 -4.37
N GLN A 150 -21.30 11.07 -5.09
CA GLN A 150 -21.52 11.45 -6.49
C GLN A 150 -21.55 10.22 -7.42
N ILE A 151 -20.78 9.18 -7.10
CA ILE A 151 -20.88 7.87 -7.80
C ILE A 151 -22.27 7.28 -7.60
N LEU A 152 -22.77 7.27 -6.37
CA LEU A 152 -24.09 6.74 -6.06
C LEU A 152 -25.19 7.59 -6.70
N ASP A 153 -25.08 8.92 -6.68
CA ASP A 153 -25.99 9.82 -7.38
C ASP A 153 -26.02 9.49 -8.89
N ALA A 154 -24.86 9.31 -9.52
CA ALA A 154 -24.78 8.94 -10.94
C ALA A 154 -25.44 7.57 -11.20
N TYR A 155 -25.09 6.56 -10.41
CA TYR A 155 -25.59 5.19 -10.55
C TYR A 155 -27.11 5.09 -10.34
N GLU A 156 -27.63 5.72 -9.29
CA GLU A 156 -29.08 5.78 -9.00
C GLU A 156 -29.85 6.48 -10.13
N ASN A 157 -29.23 7.46 -10.79
CA ASN A 157 -29.78 8.17 -11.95
C ASN A 157 -29.42 7.54 -13.31
N LYS A 158 -28.96 6.28 -13.34
CA LYS A 158 -28.65 5.55 -14.58
C LYS A 158 -27.55 6.20 -15.44
N LYS A 159 -26.71 7.02 -14.81
CA LYS A 159 -25.52 7.59 -15.44
C LYS A 159 -24.33 6.65 -15.27
N PRO A 160 -23.48 6.56 -16.30
CA PRO A 160 -22.38 5.63 -16.29
C PRO A 160 -21.22 6.11 -15.44
N PHE A 161 -20.53 5.15 -14.82
CA PHE A 161 -19.21 5.35 -14.25
C PHE A 161 -18.34 4.13 -14.57
N TYR A 162 -17.03 4.27 -14.39
CA TYR A 162 -16.08 3.18 -14.54
C TYR A 162 -15.13 3.09 -13.35
N LEU A 163 -14.53 1.93 -13.18
CA LEU A 163 -13.50 1.68 -12.18
C LEU A 163 -12.11 1.88 -12.78
N TYR A 164 -11.20 2.43 -11.98
CA TYR A 164 -9.78 2.46 -12.28
C TYR A 164 -8.99 2.02 -11.05
N THR A 165 -8.07 1.09 -11.22
CA THR A 165 -7.04 0.78 -10.21
C THR A 165 -5.72 0.47 -10.91
N GLY A 166 -4.65 0.20 -10.17
CA GLY A 166 -3.35 -0.03 -10.78
C GLY A 166 -2.40 -0.88 -9.96
N ARG A 167 -1.31 -1.31 -10.60
CA ARG A 167 -0.23 -2.09 -10.02
C ARG A 167 1.09 -1.68 -10.64
N GLY A 168 2.05 -1.32 -9.78
CA GLY A 168 3.44 -1.21 -10.16
C GLY A 168 4.17 -2.56 -10.06
N PRO A 169 4.51 -3.23 -11.16
CA PRO A 169 5.04 -4.60 -11.16
C PRO A 169 6.53 -4.64 -10.78
N SER A 170 6.83 -4.82 -9.49
CA SER A 170 8.21 -4.80 -8.97
C SER A 170 8.93 -6.16 -8.98
N SER A 171 8.20 -7.25 -9.21
CA SER A 171 8.67 -8.63 -9.12
C SER A 171 7.68 -9.55 -9.83
N GLU A 172 8.09 -10.78 -10.13
CA GLU A 172 7.23 -11.77 -10.81
C GLU A 172 5.96 -12.15 -10.03
N ALA A 173 6.03 -12.17 -8.69
CA ALA A 173 4.92 -12.60 -7.84
C ALA A 173 4.38 -11.47 -6.97
N MET A 174 3.05 -11.41 -6.85
CA MET A 174 2.34 -10.61 -5.86
C MET A 174 2.30 -11.31 -4.47
N HIS A 175 2.00 -10.55 -3.42
CA HIS A 175 1.70 -11.06 -2.08
C HIS A 175 0.24 -10.80 -1.69
N VAL A 176 -0.24 -11.45 -0.62
CA VAL A 176 -1.64 -11.37 -0.16
C VAL A 176 -2.12 -9.94 0.11
N GLY A 177 -1.23 -9.03 0.54
CA GLY A 177 -1.57 -7.61 0.70
C GLY A 177 -2.02 -6.93 -0.59
N HIS A 178 -1.52 -7.36 -1.75
CA HIS A 178 -1.98 -6.82 -3.03
C HIS A 178 -3.39 -7.30 -3.40
N LEU A 179 -3.86 -8.43 -2.85
CA LEU A 179 -5.22 -8.90 -3.13
C LEU A 179 -6.30 -7.97 -2.58
N ILE A 180 -6.01 -7.16 -1.55
CA ILE A 180 -7.01 -6.31 -0.89
C ILE A 180 -7.70 -5.35 -1.87
N PRO A 181 -6.98 -4.47 -2.60
CA PRO A 181 -7.62 -3.60 -3.59
C PRO A 181 -8.26 -4.40 -4.74
N PHE A 182 -7.66 -5.51 -5.21
CA PHE A 182 -8.20 -6.27 -6.35
C PHE A 182 -9.46 -7.07 -6.01
N ILE A 183 -9.53 -7.74 -4.86
CA ILE A 183 -10.75 -8.42 -4.38
C ILE A 183 -11.89 -7.42 -4.28
N PHE A 184 -11.63 -6.24 -3.72
CA PHE A 184 -12.65 -5.21 -3.57
C PHE A 184 -13.08 -4.62 -4.92
N THR A 185 -12.12 -4.36 -5.81
CA THR A 185 -12.41 -3.85 -7.16
C THR A 185 -13.23 -4.86 -7.97
N LYS A 186 -12.93 -6.15 -7.85
CA LYS A 186 -13.74 -7.20 -8.48
C LYS A 186 -15.15 -7.20 -7.93
N TRP A 187 -15.31 -7.13 -6.60
CA TRP A 187 -16.63 -7.04 -5.98
C TRP A 187 -17.41 -5.81 -6.48
N LEU A 188 -16.76 -4.64 -6.56
CA LEU A 188 -17.36 -3.43 -7.12
C LEU A 188 -17.78 -3.63 -8.59
N GLN A 189 -16.93 -4.26 -9.41
CA GLN A 189 -17.26 -4.57 -10.80
C GLN A 189 -18.51 -5.44 -10.89
N ASP A 190 -18.64 -6.47 -10.06
CA ASP A 190 -19.81 -7.36 -10.07
C ASP A 190 -21.08 -6.64 -9.65
N VAL A 191 -21.06 -5.96 -8.49
CA VAL A 191 -22.29 -5.42 -7.88
C VAL A 191 -22.80 -4.17 -8.60
N PHE A 192 -21.91 -3.37 -9.20
CA PHE A 192 -22.29 -2.21 -10.00
C PHE A 192 -22.38 -2.51 -11.49
N ASN A 193 -21.82 -3.64 -11.97
CA ASN A 193 -21.79 -4.03 -13.38
C ASN A 193 -21.17 -2.97 -14.31
N VAL A 194 -19.96 -2.51 -13.97
CA VAL A 194 -19.28 -1.39 -14.65
C VAL A 194 -17.96 -1.81 -15.31
N PRO A 195 -17.51 -1.09 -16.37
CA PRO A 195 -16.20 -1.33 -16.95
C PRO A 195 -15.07 -0.95 -15.99
N LEU A 196 -13.94 -1.64 -16.13
CA LEU A 196 -12.74 -1.48 -15.32
C LEU A 196 -11.51 -1.31 -16.22
N VAL A 197 -10.66 -0.36 -15.87
CA VAL A 197 -9.31 -0.24 -16.41
C VAL A 197 -8.27 -0.49 -15.32
N ILE A 198 -7.23 -1.26 -15.62
CA ILE A 198 -6.14 -1.58 -14.69
C ILE A 198 -4.81 -1.16 -15.31
N GLN A 199 -4.16 -0.17 -14.71
CA GLN A 199 -2.85 0.31 -15.15
C GLN A 199 -1.73 -0.55 -14.58
N MET A 200 -0.83 -1.00 -15.44
CA MET A 200 0.42 -1.65 -15.08
C MET A 200 1.57 -0.66 -15.33
N THR A 201 2.09 -0.07 -14.24
CA THR A 201 3.09 1.01 -14.30
C THR A 201 4.51 0.47 -14.47
N ASP A 202 4.75 -0.24 -15.57
CA ASP A 202 6.08 -0.76 -15.92
C ASP A 202 7.08 0.34 -16.25
N ASP A 203 6.63 1.46 -16.80
CA ASP A 203 7.45 2.68 -16.96
C ASP A 203 7.89 3.27 -15.61
N GLU A 204 7.03 3.31 -14.59
CA GLU A 204 7.39 3.67 -13.21
C GLU A 204 8.48 2.74 -12.69
N LYS A 205 8.32 1.43 -12.86
CA LYS A 205 9.30 0.48 -12.32
C LYS A 205 10.63 0.58 -13.05
N TYR A 206 10.63 0.80 -14.35
CA TYR A 206 11.83 1.16 -15.11
C TYR A 206 12.50 2.44 -14.60
N LEU A 207 11.72 3.48 -14.26
CA LEU A 207 12.25 4.76 -13.78
C LEU A 207 12.79 4.72 -12.34
N TRP A 208 12.28 3.82 -11.49
CA TRP A 208 12.66 3.71 -10.07
C TRP A 208 13.62 2.55 -9.75
N LYS A 209 13.75 1.56 -10.63
CA LYS A 209 14.56 0.37 -10.42
C LYS A 209 15.56 0.18 -11.55
N ASP A 210 16.62 -0.57 -11.26
CA ASP A 210 17.58 -0.98 -12.28
C ASP A 210 17.03 -2.19 -13.04
N LEU A 211 16.19 -1.92 -14.05
CA LEU A 211 15.55 -2.91 -14.92
C LEU A 211 15.65 -2.45 -16.37
N THR A 212 15.69 -3.37 -17.32
CA THR A 212 15.46 -3.05 -18.73
C THR A 212 13.97 -2.86 -19.01
N LEU A 213 13.63 -2.22 -20.14
CA LEU A 213 12.23 -2.07 -20.57
C LEU A 213 11.54 -3.44 -20.75
N ASP A 214 12.23 -4.40 -21.37
CA ASP A 214 11.71 -5.76 -21.58
C ASP A 214 11.46 -6.49 -20.25
N GLN A 215 12.32 -6.29 -19.24
CA GLN A 215 12.12 -6.86 -17.90
C GLN A 215 10.91 -6.24 -17.22
N ALA A 216 10.77 -4.90 -17.26
CA ALA A 216 9.64 -4.21 -16.66
C ALA A 216 8.31 -4.61 -17.31
N TYR A 217 8.27 -4.67 -18.65
CA TYR A 217 7.12 -5.16 -19.40
C TYR A 217 6.82 -6.64 -19.11
N GLY A 218 7.85 -7.49 -19.02
CA GLY A 218 7.70 -8.89 -18.62
C GLY A 218 7.04 -9.05 -17.25
N TYR A 219 7.42 -8.23 -16.27
CA TYR A 219 6.76 -8.23 -14.96
C TYR A 219 5.31 -7.73 -15.03
N ALA A 220 5.00 -6.75 -15.89
CA ALA A 220 3.62 -6.31 -16.12
C ALA A 220 2.75 -7.47 -16.62
N VAL A 221 3.23 -8.24 -17.61
CA VAL A 221 2.51 -9.39 -18.17
C VAL A 221 2.31 -10.51 -17.12
N GLU A 222 3.34 -10.83 -16.33
CA GLU A 222 3.22 -11.86 -15.29
C GLU A 222 2.31 -11.42 -14.12
N ASN A 223 2.35 -10.15 -13.72
CA ASN A 223 1.42 -9.62 -12.70
C ASN A 223 -0.01 -9.51 -13.26
N ALA A 224 -0.19 -9.31 -14.57
CA ALA A 224 -1.51 -9.37 -15.20
C ALA A 224 -2.16 -10.74 -15.03
N LYS A 225 -1.38 -11.85 -15.08
CA LYS A 225 -1.90 -13.21 -14.78
C LYS A 225 -2.43 -13.32 -13.35
N ASP A 226 -1.71 -12.77 -12.36
CA ASP A 226 -2.15 -12.75 -10.96
C ASP A 226 -3.45 -11.93 -10.78
N ILE A 227 -3.57 -10.81 -11.49
CA ILE A 227 -4.75 -9.94 -11.46
C ILE A 227 -5.95 -10.65 -12.12
N ILE A 228 -5.77 -11.25 -13.30
CA ILE A 228 -6.82 -12.02 -13.99
C ILE A 228 -7.30 -13.17 -13.11
N ALA A 229 -6.42 -13.83 -12.37
CA ALA A 229 -6.76 -14.91 -11.43
C ALA A 229 -7.62 -14.45 -10.23
N CYS A 230 -7.83 -13.14 -10.03
CA CYS A 230 -8.86 -12.62 -9.12
C CYS A 230 -10.29 -12.77 -9.69
N GLY A 231 -10.42 -13.13 -10.96
CA GLY A 231 -11.68 -13.45 -11.63
C GLY A 231 -12.42 -12.23 -12.19
N PHE A 232 -11.71 -11.21 -12.66
CA PHE A 232 -12.34 -10.08 -13.36
C PHE A 232 -13.04 -10.53 -14.64
N ASP A 233 -14.15 -9.88 -15.00
CA ASP A 233 -14.88 -10.18 -16.24
C ASP A 233 -14.08 -9.69 -17.44
N ILE A 234 -13.64 -10.63 -18.29
CA ILE A 234 -12.88 -10.32 -19.51
C ILE A 234 -13.67 -9.39 -20.44
N ASN A 235 -14.99 -9.42 -20.43
CA ASN A 235 -15.78 -8.55 -21.30
C ASN A 235 -15.82 -7.10 -20.80
N LYS A 236 -15.46 -6.85 -19.53
CA LYS A 236 -15.58 -5.55 -18.86
C LYS A 236 -14.26 -5.02 -18.32
N THR A 237 -13.14 -5.68 -18.62
CA THR A 237 -11.85 -5.33 -18.03
C THR A 237 -10.79 -5.13 -19.10
N PHE A 238 -10.13 -3.99 -19.02
CA PHE A 238 -8.96 -3.66 -19.83
C PHE A 238 -7.76 -3.47 -18.91
N ILE A 239 -6.77 -4.35 -19.03
CA ILE A 239 -5.49 -4.23 -18.31
C ILE A 239 -4.50 -3.62 -19.31
N PHE A 240 -3.63 -2.70 -18.92
CA PHE A 240 -2.68 -2.14 -19.88
C PHE A 240 -1.33 -1.85 -19.25
N SER A 241 -0.26 -2.15 -20.00
CA SER A 241 1.08 -1.65 -19.74
C SER A 241 1.16 -0.19 -20.15
N ASP A 242 1.79 0.65 -19.34
CA ASP A 242 2.03 2.04 -19.71
C ASP A 242 2.98 2.14 -20.91
N LEU A 243 4.07 1.34 -20.92
CA LEU A 243 5.02 1.31 -22.03
C LEU A 243 4.36 0.97 -23.38
N ASP A 244 3.45 0.00 -23.40
CA ASP A 244 2.78 -0.46 -24.62
C ASP A 244 1.60 0.46 -25.02
N TYR A 245 0.73 0.79 -24.07
CA TYR A 245 -0.51 1.52 -24.36
C TYR A 245 -0.29 3.00 -24.70
N MET A 246 0.77 3.62 -24.17
CA MET A 246 1.14 5.00 -24.49
C MET A 246 1.35 5.19 -26.01
N GLY A 247 1.95 4.21 -26.68
CA GLY A 247 2.18 4.23 -28.13
C GLY A 247 0.96 3.86 -28.97
N ALA A 248 -0.02 3.17 -28.39
CA ALA A 248 -1.20 2.67 -29.09
C ALA A 248 -2.45 3.57 -28.94
N SER A 249 -2.49 4.48 -27.96
CA SER A 249 -3.67 5.29 -27.66
C SER A 249 -3.61 6.71 -28.25
N PRO A 250 -4.59 7.13 -29.06
CA PRO A 250 -4.67 8.51 -29.54
C PRO A 250 -5.17 9.51 -28.47
N GLY A 251 -5.61 9.04 -27.31
CA GLY A 251 -6.17 9.85 -26.21
C GLY A 251 -5.25 9.95 -24.99
N PHE A 252 -4.59 8.86 -24.61
CA PHE A 252 -3.85 8.75 -23.35
C PHE A 252 -2.76 9.83 -23.20
N TYR A 253 -1.82 9.91 -24.15
CA TYR A 253 -0.74 10.89 -24.09
C TYR A 253 -1.22 12.35 -24.14
N LYS A 254 -2.35 12.63 -24.82
CA LYS A 254 -2.93 13.99 -24.82
C LYS A 254 -3.36 14.41 -23.42
N ASN A 255 -3.93 13.49 -22.63
CA ASN A 255 -4.28 13.77 -21.24
C ASN A 255 -3.03 13.88 -20.34
N VAL A 256 -2.00 13.06 -20.55
CA VAL A 256 -0.71 13.22 -19.87
C VAL A 256 -0.16 14.64 -20.07
N VAL A 257 -0.09 15.12 -21.32
CA VAL A 257 0.39 16.49 -21.62
C VAL A 257 -0.49 17.58 -21.00
N LYS A 258 -1.82 17.41 -21.04
CA LYS A 258 -2.76 18.33 -20.37
C LYS A 258 -2.47 18.41 -18.87
N ILE A 259 -2.21 17.29 -18.20
CA ILE A 259 -1.95 17.25 -16.76
C ILE A 259 -0.58 17.86 -16.45
N GLN A 260 0.47 17.48 -17.19
CA GLN A 260 1.83 18.02 -17.03
C GLN A 260 1.85 19.55 -17.12
N LYS A 261 1.06 20.15 -18.01
CA LYS A 261 0.95 21.61 -18.13
C LYS A 261 0.43 22.30 -16.85
N HIS A 262 -0.36 21.61 -16.03
CA HIS A 262 -1.04 22.18 -14.85
C HIS A 262 -0.47 21.73 -13.51
N VAL A 263 0.64 20.98 -13.53
CA VAL A 263 1.38 20.53 -12.35
C VAL A 263 2.81 21.03 -12.43
N THR A 264 3.18 21.93 -11.53
CA THR A 264 4.53 22.49 -11.43
C THR A 264 5.47 21.54 -10.68
N PHE A 265 6.77 21.69 -10.92
CA PHE A 265 7.77 20.92 -10.18
C PHE A 265 7.67 21.15 -8.67
N ASN A 266 7.49 22.40 -8.21
CA ASN A 266 7.33 22.71 -6.78
C ASN A 266 6.15 21.95 -6.14
N GLN A 267 5.06 21.73 -6.87
CA GLN A 267 3.94 20.94 -6.36
C GLN A 267 4.34 19.48 -6.17
N VAL A 268 5.00 18.84 -7.14
CA VAL A 268 5.42 17.44 -6.99
C VAL A 268 6.55 17.27 -5.97
N LYS A 269 7.41 18.28 -5.76
CA LYS A 269 8.34 18.29 -4.61
C LYS A 269 7.58 18.25 -3.28
N GLY A 270 6.55 19.08 -3.13
CA GLY A 270 5.74 19.12 -1.90
C GLY A 270 4.86 17.90 -1.67
N ILE A 271 4.35 17.28 -2.74
CA ILE A 271 3.44 16.12 -2.65
C ILE A 271 4.22 14.80 -2.51
N PHE A 272 5.30 14.64 -3.26
CA PHE A 272 6.02 13.37 -3.41
C PHE A 272 7.45 13.39 -2.88
N GLY A 273 7.95 14.54 -2.38
CA GLY A 273 9.30 14.64 -1.85
C GLY A 273 10.41 14.59 -2.92
N PHE A 274 10.09 14.82 -4.20
CA PHE A 274 11.10 14.85 -5.24
C PHE A 274 12.14 15.97 -5.04
N THR A 275 13.34 15.72 -5.55
CA THR A 275 14.49 16.61 -5.45
C THR A 275 14.97 17.03 -6.84
N ASP A 276 15.79 18.06 -6.91
CA ASP A 276 16.35 18.56 -8.17
C ASP A 276 17.33 17.55 -8.82
N SER A 277 17.76 16.53 -8.06
CA SER A 277 18.56 15.41 -8.55
C SER A 277 17.76 14.23 -9.13
N ASP A 278 16.44 14.21 -8.95
CA ASP A 278 15.61 13.16 -9.53
C ASP A 278 15.50 13.31 -11.06
N SER A 279 15.38 12.19 -11.77
CA SER A 279 15.25 12.22 -13.23
C SER A 279 13.93 12.87 -13.64
N ILE A 280 13.92 13.54 -14.80
CA ILE A 280 12.71 14.17 -15.35
C ILE A 280 11.57 13.16 -15.60
N GLY A 281 11.91 11.87 -15.79
CA GLY A 281 10.94 10.79 -15.86
C GLY A 281 10.18 10.63 -14.55
N LYS A 282 10.89 10.54 -13.40
CA LYS A 282 10.24 10.47 -12.07
C LYS A 282 9.38 11.71 -11.79
N ILE A 283 9.91 12.88 -12.09
CA ILE A 283 9.24 14.17 -11.84
C ILE A 283 7.90 14.26 -12.60
N SER A 284 7.84 13.72 -13.81
CA SER A 284 6.67 13.82 -14.68
C SER A 284 5.73 12.61 -14.64
N PHE A 285 6.16 11.49 -14.06
CA PHE A 285 5.36 10.27 -13.87
C PHE A 285 3.99 10.48 -13.20
N PRO A 286 3.81 11.37 -12.19
CA PRO A 286 2.49 11.59 -11.59
C PRO A 286 1.38 11.93 -12.60
N ALA A 287 1.73 12.52 -13.75
CA ALA A 287 0.76 12.78 -14.82
C ALA A 287 0.28 11.50 -15.53
N ILE A 288 1.14 10.49 -15.64
CA ILE A 288 0.86 9.18 -16.24
C ILE A 288 -0.11 8.40 -15.36
N GLN A 289 0.10 8.38 -14.04
CA GLN A 289 -0.85 7.76 -13.10
C GLN A 289 -2.16 8.55 -12.97
N ALA A 290 -2.16 9.86 -13.23
CA ALA A 290 -3.37 10.68 -13.22
C ALA A 290 -4.25 10.46 -14.47
N ALA A 291 -3.66 10.25 -15.65
CA ALA A 291 -4.36 10.19 -16.93
C ALA A 291 -5.48 9.13 -17.04
N PRO A 292 -5.37 7.91 -16.47
CA PRO A 292 -6.44 6.92 -16.46
C PRO A 292 -7.72 7.35 -15.72
N SER A 293 -7.66 8.43 -14.93
CA SER A 293 -8.82 9.00 -14.24
C SER A 293 -9.81 9.68 -15.18
N PHE A 294 -9.46 9.84 -16.46
CA PHE A 294 -10.27 10.53 -17.46
C PHE A 294 -10.65 9.56 -18.60
N SER A 295 -11.94 9.45 -18.88
CA SER A 295 -12.51 8.43 -19.78
C SER A 295 -11.97 8.50 -21.20
N ASN A 296 -11.76 9.69 -21.78
CA ASN A 296 -11.20 9.84 -23.12
C ASN A 296 -9.70 9.49 -23.24
N SER A 297 -9.04 9.08 -22.15
CA SER A 297 -7.75 8.36 -22.22
C SER A 297 -7.90 7.00 -22.89
N PHE A 298 -9.13 6.44 -22.89
CA PHE A 298 -9.49 5.14 -23.45
C PHE A 298 -10.55 5.25 -24.55
N PRO A 299 -10.22 5.83 -25.72
CA PRO A 299 -11.18 6.08 -26.79
C PRO A 299 -11.82 4.80 -27.35
N GLN A 300 -11.13 3.66 -27.28
CA GLN A 300 -11.69 2.37 -27.69
C GLN A 300 -12.80 1.86 -26.74
N ILE A 301 -12.84 2.36 -25.50
CA ILE A 301 -13.84 1.99 -24.49
C ILE A 301 -14.96 3.02 -24.42
N PHE A 302 -14.61 4.31 -24.38
CA PHE A 302 -15.55 5.41 -24.09
C PHE A 302 -15.76 6.39 -25.25
N GLY A 303 -15.07 6.21 -26.38
CA GLY A 303 -15.06 7.18 -27.48
C GLY A 303 -14.48 8.52 -27.02
N ASP A 304 -15.10 9.61 -27.48
CA ASP A 304 -14.69 10.98 -27.13
C ASP A 304 -15.35 11.50 -25.84
N LYS A 305 -16.08 10.65 -25.11
CA LYS A 305 -16.77 11.07 -23.88
C LYS A 305 -15.76 11.50 -22.82
N THR A 306 -16.04 12.62 -22.15
CA THR A 306 -15.21 13.19 -21.08
C THR A 306 -15.96 13.30 -19.76
N ASP A 307 -17.23 12.90 -19.73
CA ASP A 307 -18.18 13.08 -18.63
C ASP A 307 -18.45 11.78 -17.85
N VAL A 308 -17.89 10.64 -18.29
CA VAL A 308 -18.02 9.37 -17.57
C VAL A 308 -17.24 9.47 -16.26
N GLN A 309 -17.95 9.29 -15.14
CA GLN A 309 -17.37 9.39 -13.81
C GLN A 309 -16.39 8.24 -13.55
N CYS A 310 -15.29 8.52 -12.86
CA CYS A 310 -14.27 7.53 -12.47
C CYS A 310 -14.35 7.27 -10.96
N LEU A 311 -14.28 6.00 -10.55
CA LEU A 311 -14.09 5.58 -9.16
C LEU A 311 -12.79 4.79 -9.03
N ILE A 312 -11.94 5.19 -8.08
CA ILE A 312 -10.62 4.62 -7.86
C ILE A 312 -10.55 3.90 -6.51
N PRO A 313 -10.58 2.56 -6.47
CA PRO A 313 -10.27 1.77 -5.28
C PRO A 313 -8.75 1.60 -5.16
N CYS A 314 -8.18 2.04 -4.04
CA CYS A 314 -6.75 1.90 -3.75
C CYS A 314 -6.49 1.84 -2.24
N ALA A 315 -5.28 1.47 -1.85
CA ALA A 315 -4.81 1.76 -0.49
C ALA A 315 -4.54 3.27 -0.37
N ILE A 316 -4.65 3.79 0.85
CA ILE A 316 -4.60 5.25 1.09
C ILE A 316 -3.25 5.90 0.74
N ASP A 317 -2.17 5.12 0.62
CA ASP A 317 -0.86 5.60 0.17
C ASP A 317 -0.87 6.15 -1.26
N GLN A 318 -1.88 5.82 -2.07
CA GLN A 318 -2.05 6.34 -3.43
C GLN A 318 -2.83 7.66 -3.49
N ASP A 319 -3.46 8.12 -2.40
CA ASP A 319 -4.24 9.38 -2.37
C ASP A 319 -3.44 10.61 -2.85
N PRO A 320 -2.13 10.76 -2.58
CA PRO A 320 -1.36 11.92 -3.08
C PRO A 320 -1.46 12.13 -4.61
N TYR A 321 -1.42 11.05 -5.40
CA TYR A 321 -1.60 11.12 -6.86
C TYR A 321 -2.98 11.64 -7.24
N PHE A 322 -4.01 11.15 -6.57
CA PHE A 322 -5.39 11.45 -6.95
C PHE A 322 -5.91 12.74 -6.33
N ARG A 323 -5.37 13.17 -5.19
CA ARG A 323 -5.55 14.53 -4.67
C ARG A 323 -5.02 15.54 -5.68
N MET A 324 -3.80 15.34 -6.20
CA MET A 324 -3.26 16.15 -7.29
C MET A 324 -4.16 16.09 -8.54
N THR A 325 -4.60 14.90 -8.94
CA THR A 325 -5.46 14.70 -10.12
C THR A 325 -6.79 15.45 -9.98
N ARG A 326 -7.41 15.45 -8.80
CA ARG A 326 -8.65 16.16 -8.50
C ARG A 326 -8.51 17.69 -8.56
N ASP A 327 -7.34 18.23 -8.23
CA ASP A 327 -7.07 19.67 -8.37
C ASP A 327 -6.85 20.09 -9.82
N VAL A 328 -6.32 19.18 -10.66
CA VAL A 328 -6.10 19.39 -12.09
C VAL A 328 -7.38 19.22 -12.91
N ALA A 329 -8.21 18.23 -12.60
CA ALA A 329 -9.40 17.86 -13.36
C ALA A 329 -10.28 19.05 -13.82
N PRO A 330 -10.73 19.98 -12.94
CA PRO A 330 -11.56 21.11 -13.37
C PRO A 330 -10.80 22.10 -14.26
N ARG A 331 -9.47 22.20 -14.17
CA ARG A 331 -8.65 23.11 -15.01
C ARG A 331 -8.54 22.62 -16.45
N ILE A 332 -8.73 21.32 -16.67
CA ILE A 332 -8.71 20.70 -18.00
C ILE A 332 -10.11 20.30 -18.48
N GLY A 333 -11.16 20.70 -17.75
CA GLY A 333 -12.57 20.52 -18.14
C GLY A 333 -13.12 19.10 -17.91
N TYR A 334 -12.57 18.35 -16.96
CA TYR A 334 -12.98 16.97 -16.66
C TYR A 334 -13.56 16.83 -15.25
N PRO A 335 -14.42 15.80 -14.99
CA PRO A 335 -14.90 15.50 -13.66
C PRO A 335 -13.76 15.03 -12.76
N LYS A 336 -13.89 15.30 -11.45
CA LYS A 336 -12.93 14.81 -10.45
C LYS A 336 -13.13 13.30 -10.27
N PRO A 337 -12.08 12.47 -10.24
CA PRO A 337 -12.25 11.07 -9.87
C PRO A 337 -12.69 10.95 -8.41
N ALA A 338 -13.60 10.01 -8.15
CA ALA A 338 -13.98 9.58 -6.81
C ALA A 338 -13.00 8.51 -6.31
N LEU A 339 -12.89 8.34 -5.00
CA LEU A 339 -11.95 7.39 -4.38
C LEU A 339 -12.59 6.59 -3.26
N LEU A 340 -12.12 5.35 -3.10
CA LEU A 340 -12.32 4.50 -1.93
C LEU A 340 -10.95 4.04 -1.45
N HIS A 341 -10.63 4.32 -0.20
CA HIS A 341 -9.32 4.07 0.41
C HIS A 341 -9.37 2.90 1.38
N SER A 342 -8.46 1.93 1.19
CA SER A 342 -8.23 0.87 2.15
C SER A 342 -7.15 1.21 3.18
N THR A 343 -7.23 0.55 4.33
CA THR A 343 -6.11 0.39 5.26
C THR A 343 -4.99 -0.42 4.63
N PHE A 344 -3.83 -0.41 5.27
CA PHE A 344 -2.69 -1.25 4.88
C PHE A 344 -2.84 -2.67 5.42
N PHE A 345 -2.39 -3.64 4.62
CA PHE A 345 -2.22 -5.01 5.09
C PHE A 345 -0.87 -5.12 5.83
N PRO A 346 -0.86 -5.48 7.13
CA PRO A 346 0.35 -5.38 7.94
C PRO A 346 1.42 -6.40 7.53
N ALA A 347 2.69 -6.05 7.74
CA ALA A 347 3.79 -7.00 7.60
C ALA A 347 3.70 -8.13 8.63
N LEU A 348 4.33 -9.28 8.36
CA LEU A 348 4.34 -10.40 9.31
C LEU A 348 4.94 -10.00 10.66
N GLN A 349 5.96 -9.15 10.68
CA GLN A 349 6.66 -8.71 11.88
C GLN A 349 5.85 -7.78 12.77
N GLY A 350 4.77 -7.18 12.25
CA GLY A 350 3.95 -6.23 12.99
C GLY A 350 3.26 -5.20 12.09
N ALA A 351 2.40 -4.37 12.70
CA ALA A 351 1.61 -3.36 12.01
C ALA A 351 2.34 -2.02 11.77
N GLN A 352 3.59 -1.91 12.20
CA GLN A 352 4.42 -0.71 12.04
C GLN A 352 4.74 -0.41 10.57
N THR A 353 4.75 -1.45 9.73
CA THR A 353 5.00 -1.35 8.30
C THR A 353 3.94 -2.12 7.51
N LYS A 354 3.73 -1.71 6.25
CA LYS A 354 2.92 -2.48 5.30
C LYS A 354 3.70 -3.68 4.78
N MET A 355 2.99 -4.76 4.44
CA MET A 355 3.57 -5.90 3.73
C MET A 355 4.24 -5.43 2.43
N SER A 356 5.47 -5.87 2.20
CA SER A 356 6.28 -5.44 1.05
C SER A 356 7.05 -6.61 0.44
N ALA A 357 7.02 -6.72 -0.88
CA ALA A 357 7.80 -7.70 -1.63
C ALA A 357 9.32 -7.53 -1.44
N SER A 358 9.78 -6.35 -1.02
CA SER A 358 11.21 -6.07 -0.78
C SER A 358 11.77 -6.80 0.45
N ASP A 359 10.93 -7.22 1.39
CA ASP A 359 11.33 -8.07 2.53
C ASP A 359 10.64 -9.44 2.41
N PRO A 360 11.36 -10.49 1.99
CA PRO A 360 10.80 -11.85 1.84
C PRO A 360 10.22 -12.45 3.11
N ASN A 361 10.69 -12.01 4.28
CA ASN A 361 10.19 -12.49 5.58
C ASN A 361 8.95 -11.71 6.02
N SER A 362 8.67 -10.54 5.44
CA SER A 362 7.48 -9.74 5.75
C SER A 362 6.22 -10.21 5.03
N SER A 363 6.39 -10.97 3.93
CA SER A 363 5.32 -11.23 2.97
C SER A 363 4.92 -12.70 2.85
N ILE A 364 3.62 -12.95 2.70
CA ILE A 364 3.09 -14.22 2.20
C ILE A 364 2.78 -14.04 0.71
N PHE A 365 3.55 -14.70 -0.15
CA PHE A 365 3.44 -14.59 -1.60
C PHE A 365 2.31 -15.46 -2.14
N LEU A 366 1.72 -15.05 -3.27
CA LEU A 366 0.69 -15.85 -3.95
C LEU A 366 1.26 -17.13 -4.57
N THR A 367 2.59 -17.24 -4.65
CA THR A 367 3.32 -18.44 -5.08
C THR A 367 3.74 -19.35 -3.91
N ASP A 368 3.51 -18.96 -2.66
CA ASP A 368 3.88 -19.78 -1.51
C ASP A 368 3.07 -21.09 -1.48
N THR A 369 3.74 -22.20 -1.18
CA THR A 369 3.10 -23.49 -0.92
C THR A 369 2.40 -23.50 0.44
N ALA A 370 1.45 -24.41 0.63
CA ALA A 370 0.78 -24.62 1.92
C ALA A 370 1.75 -24.75 3.11
N LYS A 371 2.91 -25.41 2.89
CA LYS A 371 3.96 -25.56 3.90
C LYS A 371 4.68 -24.24 4.19
N GLN A 372 4.97 -23.43 3.16
CA GLN A 372 5.58 -22.11 3.33
C GLN A 372 4.64 -21.16 4.08
N ILE A 373 3.35 -21.11 3.70
CA ILE A 373 2.33 -20.31 4.40
C ILE A 373 2.30 -20.67 5.90
N LYS A 374 2.16 -21.96 6.23
CA LYS A 374 2.19 -22.44 7.61
C LYS A 374 3.47 -22.04 8.35
N THR A 375 4.62 -22.16 7.69
CA THR A 375 5.92 -21.82 8.28
C THR A 375 6.02 -20.33 8.57
N LYS A 376 5.62 -19.47 7.62
CA LYS A 376 5.65 -18.02 7.76
C LYS A 376 4.71 -17.53 8.87
N VAL A 377 3.47 -18.02 8.91
CA VAL A 377 2.52 -17.66 9.99
C VAL A 377 3.06 -18.09 11.35
N ASN A 378 3.54 -19.33 11.49
CA ASN A 378 4.01 -19.81 12.78
C ASN A 378 5.28 -19.11 13.26
N LYS A 379 6.26 -18.90 12.38
CA LYS A 379 7.58 -18.37 12.75
C LYS A 379 7.69 -16.85 12.74
N HIS A 380 6.94 -16.16 11.87
CA HIS A 380 7.19 -14.75 11.59
C HIS A 380 6.01 -13.84 11.92
N ALA A 381 4.76 -14.35 11.93
CA ALA A 381 3.62 -13.52 12.33
C ALA A 381 3.74 -13.14 13.81
N PHE A 382 3.82 -11.84 14.08
CA PHE A 382 3.89 -11.28 15.42
C PHE A 382 2.64 -11.66 16.24
N SER A 383 2.88 -12.03 17.50
CA SER A 383 1.87 -12.49 18.46
C SER A 383 1.50 -11.35 19.40
N GLY A 384 0.19 -11.09 19.57
CA GLY A 384 -0.32 -10.22 20.62
C GLY A 384 -0.59 -10.96 21.94
N GLY A 385 -0.32 -12.26 21.99
CA GLY A 385 -0.43 -13.10 23.19
C GLY A 385 0.74 -12.92 24.16
N ARG A 386 0.60 -13.48 25.36
CA ARG A 386 1.65 -13.50 26.39
C ARG A 386 2.74 -14.54 26.11
N ASP A 387 3.87 -14.39 26.80
CA ASP A 387 5.06 -15.22 26.64
C ASP A 387 4.84 -16.64 27.17
N THR A 388 4.08 -16.77 28.26
CA THR A 388 3.73 -18.07 28.87
C THR A 388 2.25 -18.39 28.72
N VAL A 389 1.91 -19.69 28.76
CA VAL A 389 0.52 -20.14 28.67
C VAL A 389 -0.26 -19.68 29.89
N GLU A 390 0.36 -19.72 31.06
CA GLU A 390 -0.21 -19.30 32.34
C GLU A 390 -0.64 -17.83 32.28
N GLU A 391 0.26 -16.93 31.89
CA GLU A 391 -0.06 -15.52 31.70
C GLU A 391 -1.10 -15.30 30.60
N HIS A 392 -1.08 -16.11 29.53
CA HIS A 392 -2.07 -15.99 28.46
C HIS A 392 -3.46 -16.38 28.95
N ARG A 393 -3.58 -17.43 29.77
CA ARG A 393 -4.85 -17.83 30.37
C ARG A 393 -5.37 -16.79 31.37
N GLU A 394 -4.48 -16.10 32.08
CA GLU A 394 -4.85 -15.09 33.08
C GLU A 394 -5.20 -13.73 32.47
N PHE A 395 -4.38 -13.24 31.54
CA PHE A 395 -4.46 -11.86 31.01
C PHE A 395 -4.97 -11.77 29.57
N GLY A 396 -5.10 -12.90 28.87
CA GLY A 396 -5.51 -12.94 27.47
C GLY A 396 -4.51 -12.35 26.47
N GLY A 397 -4.87 -12.43 25.19
CA GLY A 397 -4.15 -11.86 24.06
C GLY A 397 -4.71 -10.52 23.58
N ASN A 398 -3.85 -9.69 23.00
CA ASN A 398 -4.21 -8.38 22.47
C ASN A 398 -4.43 -8.43 20.94
N CYS A 399 -5.69 -8.41 20.53
CA CYS A 399 -6.11 -8.41 19.12
C CYS A 399 -5.67 -7.15 18.34
N ASP A 400 -5.46 -6.01 19.02
CA ASP A 400 -5.08 -4.74 18.37
C ASP A 400 -3.67 -4.75 17.80
N VAL A 401 -2.84 -5.72 18.19
CA VAL A 401 -1.44 -5.85 17.77
C VAL A 401 -1.12 -7.22 17.18
N ASP A 402 -1.98 -8.23 17.36
CA ASP A 402 -1.75 -9.57 16.83
C ASP A 402 -1.95 -9.61 15.30
N VAL A 403 -0.88 -9.85 14.56
CA VAL A 403 -0.90 -9.88 13.09
C VAL A 403 -1.79 -11.01 12.56
N SER A 404 -1.90 -12.11 13.30
CA SER A 404 -2.72 -13.24 12.86
C SER A 404 -4.20 -12.90 12.95
N PHE A 405 -4.62 -12.26 14.05
CA PHE A 405 -5.98 -11.73 14.18
C PHE A 405 -6.25 -10.64 13.14
N MET A 406 -5.31 -9.71 12.93
CA MET A 406 -5.44 -8.67 11.90
C MET A 406 -5.73 -9.30 10.54
N TYR A 407 -4.99 -10.32 10.11
CA TYR A 407 -5.20 -10.99 8.82
C TYR A 407 -6.56 -11.68 8.73
N LEU A 408 -7.07 -12.26 9.83
CA LEU A 408 -8.42 -12.82 9.86
C LEU A 408 -9.48 -11.75 9.61
N THR A 409 -9.28 -10.51 10.06
CA THR A 409 -10.24 -9.43 9.76
C THR A 409 -10.38 -9.14 8.25
N PHE A 410 -9.34 -9.43 7.45
CA PHE A 410 -9.40 -9.32 5.99
C PHE A 410 -9.99 -10.56 5.32
N PHE A 411 -9.62 -11.78 5.74
CA PHE A 411 -9.88 -12.97 4.92
C PHE A 411 -10.94 -13.93 5.48
N LEU A 412 -11.18 -13.95 6.80
CA LEU A 412 -12.24 -14.79 7.35
C LEU A 412 -13.60 -14.16 7.04
N GLU A 413 -14.44 -14.80 6.25
CA GLU A 413 -15.68 -14.16 5.75
C GLU A 413 -16.79 -14.00 6.78
N ASP A 414 -16.86 -14.93 7.74
CA ASP A 414 -17.90 -15.00 8.77
C ASP A 414 -17.62 -13.99 9.90
N ASP A 415 -18.53 -13.02 10.07
CA ASP A 415 -18.42 -11.94 11.07
C ASP A 415 -18.63 -12.47 12.50
N ASP A 416 -19.54 -13.42 12.70
CA ASP A 416 -19.84 -13.99 14.03
C ASP A 416 -18.68 -14.87 14.51
N ARG A 417 -18.10 -15.66 13.60
CA ARG A 417 -16.90 -16.44 13.88
C ARG A 417 -15.71 -15.56 14.21
N LEU A 418 -15.51 -14.45 13.48
CA LEU A 418 -14.44 -13.50 13.76
C LEU A 418 -14.60 -12.88 15.15
N GLU A 419 -15.82 -12.47 15.52
CA GLU A 419 -16.11 -11.91 16.83
C GLU A 419 -15.93 -12.94 17.96
N GLN A 420 -16.30 -14.20 17.72
CA GLN A 420 -16.05 -15.28 18.67
C GLN A 420 -14.54 -15.49 18.89
N ILE A 421 -13.74 -15.54 17.82
CA ILE A 421 -12.28 -15.63 17.91
C ILE A 421 -11.71 -14.46 18.70
N ARG A 422 -12.20 -13.24 18.44
CA ARG A 422 -11.78 -12.02 19.18
C ARG A 422 -12.02 -12.19 20.68
N LYS A 423 -13.24 -12.58 21.07
CA LYS A 423 -13.62 -12.80 22.48
C LYS A 423 -12.78 -13.89 23.15
N ASP A 424 -12.59 -15.02 22.47
CA ASP A 424 -11.84 -16.16 23.02
C ASP A 424 -10.34 -15.84 23.17
N TYR A 425 -9.76 -15.12 22.21
CA TYR A 425 -8.36 -14.70 22.29
C TYR A 425 -8.15 -13.63 23.37
N THR A 426 -9.02 -12.62 23.43
CA THR A 426 -8.95 -11.55 24.44
C THR A 426 -9.17 -12.07 25.87
N SER A 427 -9.97 -13.12 26.05
CA SER A 427 -10.18 -13.74 27.38
C SER A 427 -9.09 -14.74 27.77
N GLY A 428 -8.19 -15.11 26.85
CA GLY A 428 -7.20 -16.18 27.08
C GLY A 428 -7.76 -17.60 26.91
N ALA A 429 -9.02 -17.76 26.53
CA ALA A 429 -9.63 -19.05 26.23
C ALA A 429 -9.03 -19.71 24.97
N MET A 430 -8.58 -18.92 24.01
CA MET A 430 -7.86 -19.38 22.81
C MET A 430 -6.38 -19.00 22.90
N LEU A 431 -5.48 -19.94 22.65
CA LEU A 431 -4.03 -19.70 22.62
C LEU A 431 -3.59 -19.18 21.24
N THR A 432 -2.44 -18.48 21.20
CA THR A 432 -1.86 -17.98 19.93
C THR A 432 -1.66 -19.09 18.88
N GLY A 433 -1.26 -20.29 19.30
CA GLY A 433 -1.10 -21.42 18.37
C GLY A 433 -2.41 -21.84 17.70
N GLU A 434 -3.53 -21.75 18.41
CA GLU A 434 -4.87 -22.05 17.90
C GLU A 434 -5.36 -20.95 16.94
N LEU A 435 -5.15 -19.69 17.31
CA LEU A 435 -5.43 -18.52 16.44
C LEU A 435 -4.66 -18.62 15.11
N LYS A 436 -3.35 -18.89 15.16
CA LYS A 436 -2.51 -19.07 13.98
C LYS A 436 -2.97 -20.24 13.12
N LYS A 437 -3.43 -21.34 13.73
CA LYS A 437 -3.98 -22.49 13.00
C LYS A 437 -5.22 -22.09 12.20
N ILE A 438 -6.15 -21.33 12.79
CA ILE A 438 -7.34 -20.83 12.08
C ILE A 438 -6.93 -19.95 10.90
N LEU A 439 -5.96 -19.04 11.09
CA LEU A 439 -5.46 -18.21 9.98
C LEU A 439 -4.85 -19.05 8.85
N ILE A 440 -4.07 -20.08 9.18
CA ILE A 440 -3.49 -20.98 8.18
C ILE A 440 -4.59 -21.69 7.38
N GLU A 441 -5.65 -22.15 8.05
CA GLU A 441 -6.81 -22.79 7.43
C GLU A 441 -7.60 -21.83 6.52
N VAL A 442 -7.51 -20.52 6.73
CA VAL A 442 -8.09 -19.50 5.83
C VAL A 442 -7.16 -19.17 4.65
N LEU A 443 -5.85 -18.98 4.91
CA LEU A 443 -4.90 -18.53 3.87
C LEU A 443 -4.53 -19.63 2.88
N GLN A 444 -4.44 -20.88 3.32
CA GLN A 444 -4.10 -22.00 2.44
C GLN A 444 -5.10 -22.19 1.29
N PRO A 445 -6.42 -22.31 1.52
CA PRO A 445 -7.38 -22.41 0.43
C PRO A 445 -7.41 -21.14 -0.41
N LEU A 446 -7.36 -19.94 0.19
CA LEU A 446 -7.32 -18.67 -0.54
C LEU A 446 -6.21 -18.64 -1.61
N ILE A 447 -4.98 -18.99 -1.21
CA ILE A 447 -3.82 -18.96 -2.11
C ILE A 447 -3.87 -20.15 -3.08
N ALA A 448 -4.26 -21.35 -2.64
CA ALA A 448 -4.37 -22.51 -3.51
C ALA A 448 -5.40 -22.31 -4.62
N GLU A 449 -6.54 -21.69 -4.33
CA GLU A 449 -7.57 -21.34 -5.31
C GLU A 449 -7.10 -20.25 -6.29
N HIS A 450 -6.38 -19.24 -5.79
CA HIS A 450 -5.75 -18.24 -6.67
C HIS A 450 -4.74 -18.90 -7.62
N GLN A 451 -3.87 -19.76 -7.11
CA GLN A 451 -2.91 -20.53 -7.91
C GLN A 451 -3.61 -21.44 -8.93
N ALA A 452 -4.73 -22.06 -8.56
CA ALA A 452 -5.52 -22.87 -9.48
C ALA A 452 -6.10 -22.01 -10.62
N ARG A 453 -6.74 -20.87 -10.31
CA ARG A 453 -7.25 -19.94 -11.33
C ARG A 453 -6.14 -19.36 -12.20
N ARG A 454 -4.98 -19.02 -11.62
CA ARG A 454 -3.81 -18.50 -12.35
C ARG A 454 -3.29 -19.50 -13.38
N LYS A 455 -3.32 -20.81 -13.10
CA LYS A 455 -2.89 -21.86 -14.04
C LYS A 455 -3.77 -21.92 -15.29
N GLU A 456 -5.05 -21.55 -15.18
CA GLU A 456 -5.98 -21.51 -16.31
C GLU A 456 -5.82 -20.23 -17.16
N VAL A 457 -5.01 -19.26 -16.72
CA VAL A 457 -4.76 -18.02 -17.48
C VAL A 457 -3.72 -18.30 -18.57
N THR A 458 -4.20 -18.50 -19.80
CA THR A 458 -3.34 -18.67 -20.98
C THR A 458 -2.80 -17.33 -21.49
N ASP A 459 -1.77 -17.37 -22.32
CA ASP A 459 -1.20 -16.16 -22.92
C ASP A 459 -2.21 -15.45 -23.85
N GLU A 460 -3.13 -16.20 -24.48
CA GLU A 460 -4.24 -15.63 -25.26
C GLU A 460 -5.22 -14.86 -24.38
N ILE A 461 -5.54 -15.39 -23.18
CA ILE A 461 -6.39 -14.69 -22.22
C ILE A 461 -5.71 -13.39 -21.78
N VAL A 462 -4.42 -13.44 -21.40
CA VAL A 462 -3.68 -12.22 -21.02
C VAL A 462 -3.70 -11.20 -22.15
N LYS A 463 -3.39 -11.65 -23.37
CA LYS A 463 -3.41 -10.79 -24.56
C LYS A 463 -4.79 -10.19 -24.80
N GLU A 464 -5.87 -10.95 -24.63
CA GLU A 464 -7.22 -10.42 -24.79
C GLU A 464 -7.53 -9.35 -23.74
N PHE A 465 -7.26 -9.59 -22.46
CA PHE A 465 -7.39 -8.58 -21.41
C PHE A 465 -6.59 -7.31 -21.72
N MET A 466 -5.38 -7.48 -22.28
CA MET A 466 -4.45 -6.39 -22.58
C MET A 466 -4.63 -5.73 -23.95
N THR A 467 -5.51 -6.26 -24.79
CA THR A 467 -5.79 -5.68 -26.11
C THR A 467 -6.78 -4.52 -25.96
N PRO A 468 -6.45 -3.31 -26.45
CA PRO A 468 -7.39 -2.20 -26.55
C PRO A 468 -8.62 -2.61 -27.38
N ARG A 469 -9.78 -2.73 -26.73
CA ARG A 469 -11.06 -3.09 -27.38
C ARG A 469 -12.23 -2.39 -26.73
N LYS A 470 -13.39 -2.46 -27.39
CA LYS A 470 -14.66 -2.07 -26.78
C LYS A 470 -15.03 -3.09 -25.71
N LEU A 471 -15.43 -2.60 -24.54
CA LEU A 471 -15.92 -3.43 -23.44
C LEU A 471 -17.44 -3.57 -23.53
N SER A 472 -17.96 -4.73 -23.11
CA SER A 472 -19.39 -5.02 -23.05
C SER A 472 -19.97 -4.51 -21.74
N TYR A 473 -20.48 -3.29 -21.77
CA TYR A 473 -21.26 -2.72 -20.68
C TYR A 473 -22.59 -2.21 -21.23
N ASP A 474 -23.67 -2.61 -20.57
CA ASP A 474 -25.00 -2.10 -20.84
C ASP A 474 -25.29 -0.99 -19.83
N PHE A 475 -25.58 0.21 -20.31
CA PHE A 475 -26.16 1.25 -19.48
C PHE A 475 -27.65 0.95 -19.37
N GLN A 476 -28.08 0.41 -18.22
CA GLN A 476 -29.51 0.30 -17.89
C GLN A 476 -30.11 1.66 -17.62
#